data_AF-A0A485JGV3-F1
#
_entry.id   AF-A0A485JGV3-F1
#
_cell.length_a   1.000
_cell.length_b   1.000
_cell.length_c   1.000
_cell.angle_alpha   90.00
_cell.angle_beta   90.00
_cell.angle_gamma   90.00
#
_symmetry.space_group_name_H-M   'P 1'
#
loop_
_entity.id
_entity.type
_entity.pdbx_description
1 polymer ?
#
loop_
_entity_poly.entity_id
_entity_poly.type
_entity_poly.pdbx_seq_one_letter_code
_entity_poly.pdbx_strand_id
1 'polypeptide(L)'
;MNMFFRLTALAGLLAIAGQTFAVEDITRADQIPVLKEETQHATVSERVTSRFTRSHYRQFDLDQAFSAKIFDRYLNLLDYSHNVLLASDVEQFAKKKTELGDELRSGKLDVFYDLYNLAQKRRFERYQYALSVLEKPMDFTGNGHL
;
A
#
# COMPACT_ATOMS: atom_id res chain seq x y z
N MET A 1 7.17 37.92 -45.25
CA MET A 1 6.65 37.44 -43.95
C MET A 1 7.22 38.34 -42.85
N ASN A 2 6.36 39.05 -42.11
CA ASN A 2 6.79 40.12 -41.19
C ASN A 2 7.63 39.59 -40.03
N MET A 3 8.78 40.22 -39.79
CA MET A 3 9.71 39.88 -38.71
C MET A 3 9.04 39.96 -37.32
N PHE A 4 8.15 40.93 -37.14
CA PHE A 4 7.33 41.07 -35.93
C PHE A 4 6.44 39.85 -35.66
N PHE A 5 5.85 39.23 -36.69
CA PHE A 5 5.01 38.05 -36.54
C PHE A 5 5.82 36.80 -36.15
N ARG A 6 7.06 36.69 -36.64
CA ARG A 6 7.96 35.59 -36.28
C ARG A 6 8.45 35.71 -34.83
N LEU A 7 8.72 36.94 -34.38
CA LEU A 7 9.15 37.22 -33.01
C LEU A 7 8.05 36.96 -31.99
N THR A 8 6.80 37.32 -32.28
CA THR A 8 5.67 37.02 -31.39
C THR A 8 5.35 35.53 -31.35
N ALA A 9 5.45 34.82 -32.49
CA ALA A 9 5.28 33.37 -32.54
C ALA A 9 6.36 32.63 -31.73
N LEU A 10 7.61 33.09 -31.78
CA LEU A 10 8.72 32.51 -31.03
C LEU A 10 8.58 32.75 -29.51
N ALA A 11 8.16 33.95 -29.11
CA ALA A 11 7.88 34.27 -27.70
C ALA A 11 6.72 33.43 -27.12
N GLY A 12 5.66 33.19 -27.92
CA GLY A 12 4.56 32.32 -27.53
C GLY A 12 4.97 30.86 -27.35
N LEU A 13 5.84 30.34 -28.23
CA LEU A 13 6.41 28.99 -28.10
C LEU A 13 7.31 28.86 -26.86
N LEU A 14 8.08 29.90 -26.52
CA LEU A 14 8.91 29.90 -25.31
C LEU A 14 8.08 29.97 -24.01
N ALA A 15 6.93 30.65 -24.03
CA ALA A 15 6.04 30.72 -22.88
C ALA A 15 5.30 29.39 -22.58
N ILE A 16 5.15 28.53 -23.60
CA ILE A 16 4.52 27.20 -23.47
C ILE A 16 5.57 26.13 -23.14
N ALA A 17 6.82 26.32 -23.59
CA ALA A 17 7.94 25.43 -23.27
C ALA A 17 8.53 25.74 -21.88
N GLY A 18 7.95 25.19 -20.80
CA GLY A 18 8.70 25.11 -19.53
C GLY A 18 7.95 25.25 -18.22
N GLN A 19 6.64 25.04 -18.14
CA GLN A 19 6.00 24.89 -16.82
C GLN A 19 6.30 23.46 -16.30
N THR A 20 7.44 23.29 -15.63
CA THR A 20 7.73 22.07 -14.87
C THR A 20 7.11 22.22 -13.48
N PHE A 21 6.00 21.55 -13.23
CA PHE A 21 5.46 21.43 -11.87
C PHE A 21 6.29 20.39 -11.13
N ALA A 22 6.98 20.80 -10.07
CA ALA A 22 7.54 19.85 -9.12
C ALA A 22 6.36 19.12 -8.44
N VAL A 23 6.43 17.79 -8.36
CA VAL A 23 5.52 17.05 -7.49
C VAL A 23 5.85 17.47 -6.07
N GLU A 24 4.87 17.98 -5.33
CA GLU A 24 5.08 18.34 -3.93
C GLU A 24 5.46 17.10 -3.11
N ASP A 25 6.42 17.27 -2.21
CA ASP A 25 6.81 16.21 -1.29
C ASP A 25 5.63 15.83 -0.38
N ILE A 26 5.51 14.53 -0.09
CA ILE A 26 4.49 14.00 0.82
C ILE A 26 4.91 14.35 2.26
N THR A 27 4.22 15.32 2.86
CA THR A 27 4.47 15.80 4.23
C THR A 27 3.36 15.43 5.20
N ARG A 28 2.20 15.00 4.70
CA ARG A 28 1.04 14.60 5.51
C ARG A 28 0.48 13.26 5.06
N ALA A 29 -0.12 12.54 6.00
CA ALA A 29 -0.68 11.21 5.75
C ALA A 29 -1.82 11.21 4.73
N ASP A 30 -2.59 12.30 4.63
CA ASP A 30 -3.72 12.41 3.70
C ASP A 30 -3.31 12.75 2.26
N GLN A 31 -2.04 13.08 2.02
CA GLN A 31 -1.47 13.16 0.68
C GLN A 31 -1.12 11.78 0.10
N ILE A 32 -1.12 10.73 0.94
CA ILE A 32 -0.93 9.36 0.47
C ILE A 32 -2.21 8.91 -0.25
N PRO A 33 -2.14 8.55 -1.53
CA PRO A 33 -3.33 8.15 -2.28
C PRO A 33 -3.92 6.87 -1.68
N VAL A 34 -5.24 6.89 -1.49
CA VAL A 34 -5.98 5.68 -1.08
C VAL A 34 -6.02 4.73 -2.25
N LEU A 35 -5.35 3.59 -2.11
CA LEU A 35 -5.28 2.56 -3.12
C LEU A 35 -6.65 1.88 -3.26
N LYS A 36 -7.05 1.67 -4.50
CA LYS A 36 -8.28 0.95 -4.86
C LYS A 36 -7.96 -0.19 -5.79
N GLU A 37 -8.82 -1.20 -5.74
CA GLU A 37 -8.78 -2.29 -6.68
C GLU A 37 -9.00 -1.81 -8.12
N GLU A 38 -8.16 -2.26 -9.05
CA GLU A 38 -8.34 -2.00 -10.48
C GLU A 38 -9.40 -2.93 -11.07
N THR A 39 -10.02 -2.53 -12.19
CA THR A 39 -11.18 -3.25 -12.74
C THR A 39 -10.89 -4.71 -13.11
N GLN A 40 -9.66 -5.04 -13.47
CA GLN A 40 -9.26 -6.41 -13.82
C GLN A 40 -8.96 -7.30 -12.60
N HIS A 41 -8.68 -6.73 -11.43
CA HIS A 41 -8.17 -7.50 -10.27
C HIS A 41 -9.18 -8.52 -9.76
N ALA A 42 -10.47 -8.19 -9.75
CA ALA A 42 -11.51 -9.12 -9.35
C ALA A 42 -11.48 -10.39 -10.21
N THR A 43 -11.46 -10.23 -11.53
CA THR A 43 -11.36 -11.35 -12.48
C THR A 43 -10.05 -12.12 -12.34
N VAL A 44 -8.94 -11.43 -12.06
CA VAL A 44 -7.64 -12.08 -11.83
C VAL A 44 -7.69 -12.93 -10.56
N SER A 45 -8.27 -12.42 -9.47
CA SER A 45 -8.44 -13.15 -8.21
C SER A 45 -9.23 -14.44 -8.40
N GLU A 46 -10.37 -14.38 -9.10
CA GLU A 46 -11.18 -15.56 -9.43
C GLU A 46 -10.37 -16.62 -10.18
N ARG A 47 -9.60 -16.20 -11.20
CA ARG A 47 -8.79 -17.10 -12.03
C ARG A 47 -7.66 -17.73 -11.24
N VAL A 48 -6.96 -16.96 -10.41
CA VAL A 48 -5.88 -17.46 -9.54
C VAL A 48 -6.44 -18.45 -8.53
N THR A 49 -7.52 -18.10 -7.85
CA THR A 49 -8.21 -18.96 -6.88
C THR A 49 -8.66 -20.27 -7.52
N SER A 50 -9.26 -20.21 -8.70
CA SER A 50 -9.69 -21.39 -9.47
C SER A 50 -8.52 -22.34 -9.76
N ARG A 51 -7.37 -21.81 -10.21
CA ARG A 51 -6.18 -22.63 -10.49
C ARG A 51 -5.59 -23.25 -9.24
N PHE A 52 -5.43 -22.50 -8.16
CA PHE A 52 -4.85 -23.03 -6.93
C PHE A 52 -5.74 -24.07 -6.25
N THR A 53 -7.06 -23.88 -6.24
CA THR A 53 -7.98 -24.81 -5.59
C THR A 53 -8.24 -26.09 -6.40
N ARG A 54 -8.06 -26.07 -7.72
CA ARG A 54 -8.41 -27.21 -8.60
C ARG A 54 -7.25 -27.91 -9.26
N SER A 55 -6.09 -27.26 -9.41
CA SER A 55 -4.98 -27.75 -10.24
C SER A 55 -3.64 -27.78 -9.52
N HIS A 56 -3.59 -27.41 -8.24
CA HIS A 56 -2.36 -27.45 -7.46
C HIS A 56 -2.05 -28.87 -6.98
N TYR A 57 -0.76 -29.25 -6.93
CA TYR A 57 -0.33 -30.59 -6.48
C TYR A 57 -0.80 -30.91 -5.05
N ARG A 58 -0.64 -29.95 -4.14
CA ARG A 58 -1.20 -30.04 -2.79
C ARG A 58 -2.71 -29.91 -2.86
N GLN A 59 -3.42 -30.93 -2.37
CA GLN A 59 -4.84 -30.88 -2.12
C GLN A 59 -5.11 -30.11 -0.82
N PHE A 60 -5.90 -29.04 -0.90
CA PHE A 60 -6.33 -28.25 0.24
C PHE A 60 -7.70 -27.64 -0.06
N ASP A 61 -8.47 -27.38 1.00
CA ASP A 61 -9.70 -26.63 0.91
C ASP A 61 -9.44 -25.17 1.28
N LEU A 62 -9.96 -24.25 0.47
CA LEU A 62 -9.95 -22.82 0.79
C LEU A 62 -11.12 -22.51 1.75
N ASP A 63 -11.07 -23.09 2.93
CA ASP A 63 -12.06 -22.95 4.00
C ASP A 63 -11.73 -21.80 4.96
N GLN A 64 -12.49 -21.66 6.04
CA GLN A 64 -12.28 -20.62 7.05
C GLN A 64 -10.92 -20.76 7.77
N ALA A 65 -10.45 -21.99 7.99
CA ALA A 65 -9.18 -22.25 8.67
C ALA A 65 -7.98 -21.89 7.77
N PHE A 66 -8.06 -22.21 6.47
CA PHE A 66 -7.07 -21.80 5.49
C PHE A 66 -7.08 -20.28 5.30
N SER A 67 -8.26 -19.67 5.25
CA SER A 67 -8.43 -18.22 5.16
C SER A 67 -7.76 -17.48 6.33
N ALA A 68 -7.93 -17.96 7.56
CA ALA A 68 -7.25 -17.41 8.73
C ALA A 68 -5.71 -17.49 8.60
N LYS A 69 -5.17 -18.58 8.02
CA LYS A 69 -3.72 -18.69 7.76
C LYS A 69 -3.25 -17.72 6.66
N ILE A 70 -4.08 -17.43 5.66
CA ILE A 70 -3.79 -16.40 4.64
C ILE A 70 -3.74 -15.03 5.32
N PHE A 71 -4.69 -14.72 6.20
CA PHE A 71 -4.73 -13.46 6.95
C PHE A 71 -3.44 -13.26 7.76
N ASP A 72 -3.05 -14.25 8.57
CA ASP A 72 -1.84 -14.16 9.38
C ASP A 72 -0.57 -14.00 8.51
N ARG A 73 -0.52 -14.71 7.37
CA ARG A 73 0.56 -14.56 6.39
C ARG A 73 0.57 -13.15 5.80
N TYR A 74 -0.59 -12.61 5.47
CA TYR A 74 -0.71 -11.28 4.86
C TYR A 74 -0.26 -10.18 5.82
N LEU A 75 -0.63 -10.28 7.11
CA LEU A 75 -0.10 -9.38 8.14
C LEU A 75 1.42 -9.41 8.20
N ASN A 76 2.04 -10.59 8.17
CA ASN A 76 3.49 -10.72 8.17
C ASN A 76 4.16 -10.19 6.89
N LEU A 77 3.42 -10.11 5.77
CA LEU A 77 3.92 -9.45 4.55
C LEU A 77 3.82 -7.93 4.67
N LEU A 78 2.78 -7.41 5.32
CA LEU A 78 2.59 -5.97 5.54
C LEU A 78 3.53 -5.40 6.61
N ASP A 79 3.72 -6.13 7.70
CA ASP A 79 4.49 -5.71 8.88
C ASP A 79 5.33 -6.88 9.41
N TYR A 80 6.40 -7.21 8.69
CA TYR A 80 7.29 -8.33 9.05
C TYR A 80 7.96 -8.16 10.43
N SER A 81 8.29 -6.93 10.81
CA SER A 81 8.95 -6.62 12.08
C SER A 81 7.98 -6.36 13.23
N HIS A 82 6.67 -6.41 12.98
CA HIS A 82 5.61 -6.23 13.97
C HIS A 82 5.75 -4.90 14.73
N ASN A 83 6.12 -3.83 14.02
CA ASN A 83 6.43 -2.53 14.61
C ASN A 83 5.74 -1.34 13.90
N VAL A 84 4.85 -1.64 12.96
CA VAL A 84 4.09 -0.64 12.20
C VAL A 84 2.63 -0.60 12.65
N LEU A 85 1.95 -1.75 12.68
CA LEU A 85 0.54 -1.86 13.03
C LEU A 85 0.34 -1.94 14.55
N LEU A 86 -0.76 -1.38 15.05
CA LEU A 86 -1.18 -1.58 16.43
C LEU A 86 -1.91 -2.92 16.59
N ALA A 87 -1.87 -3.51 17.78
CA ALA A 87 -2.66 -4.69 18.10
C ALA A 87 -4.16 -4.47 17.86
N SER A 88 -4.68 -3.28 18.16
CA SER A 88 -6.07 -2.90 17.90
C SER A 88 -6.42 -2.83 16.41
N ASP A 89 -5.47 -2.41 15.57
CA ASP A 89 -5.64 -2.43 14.12
C ASP A 89 -5.79 -3.89 13.66
N VAL A 90 -4.90 -4.78 14.13
CA VAL A 90 -4.96 -6.22 13.81
C VAL A 90 -6.27 -6.84 14.26
N GLU A 91 -6.70 -6.59 15.50
CA GLU A 91 -7.96 -7.11 16.06
C GLU A 91 -9.19 -6.66 15.29
N GLN A 92 -9.21 -5.43 14.77
CA GLN A 92 -10.30 -4.92 13.95
C GLN A 92 -10.50 -5.79 12.70
N PHE A 93 -9.42 -6.12 11.99
CA PHE A 93 -9.49 -6.90 10.76
C PHE A 93 -9.55 -8.41 11.02
N ALA A 94 -9.01 -8.89 12.15
CA ALA A 94 -9.05 -10.30 12.53
C ALA A 94 -10.48 -10.84 12.64
N LYS A 95 -11.48 -9.98 12.87
CA LYS A 95 -12.91 -10.34 12.87
C LYS A 95 -13.40 -10.88 11.52
N LYS A 96 -12.76 -10.48 10.42
CA LYS A 96 -13.09 -10.90 9.04
C LYS A 96 -12.13 -11.95 8.47
N LYS A 97 -11.15 -12.44 9.26
CA LYS A 97 -10.07 -13.31 8.75
C LYS A 97 -10.55 -14.62 8.11
N THR A 98 -11.74 -15.09 8.48
CA THR A 98 -12.35 -16.31 7.94
C THR A 98 -13.07 -16.10 6.61
N GLU A 99 -13.28 -14.83 6.21
CA GLU A 99 -14.01 -14.44 4.99
C GLU A 99 -13.07 -14.31 3.77
N LEU A 100 -11.75 -14.30 3.97
CA LEU A 100 -10.76 -14.08 2.90
C LEU A 100 -10.87 -15.10 1.76
N GLY A 101 -11.23 -16.35 2.05
CA GLY A 101 -11.47 -17.34 1.00
C GLY A 101 -12.62 -16.96 0.07
N ASP A 102 -13.68 -16.33 0.61
CA ASP A 102 -14.82 -15.83 -0.17
C ASP A 102 -14.46 -14.54 -0.93
N GLU A 103 -13.67 -13.65 -0.33
CA GLU A 103 -13.12 -12.48 -1.03
C GLU A 103 -12.28 -12.91 -2.22
N LEU A 104 -11.37 -13.87 -2.04
CA LEU A 104 -10.52 -14.41 -3.12
C LEU A 104 -11.34 -15.09 -4.22
N ARG A 105 -12.41 -15.82 -3.84
CA ARG A 105 -13.33 -16.49 -4.78
C ARG A 105 -14.20 -15.52 -5.57
N SER A 106 -14.59 -14.39 -4.99
CA SER A 106 -15.49 -13.41 -5.60
C SER A 106 -14.77 -12.21 -6.20
N GLY A 107 -13.47 -12.07 -5.94
CA GLY A 107 -12.67 -10.93 -6.35
C GLY A 107 -13.02 -9.64 -5.60
N LYS A 108 -13.74 -9.69 -4.48
CA LYS A 108 -14.02 -8.52 -3.64
C LYS A 108 -12.93 -8.39 -2.58
N LEU A 109 -11.83 -7.72 -2.90
CA LEU A 109 -10.60 -7.76 -2.09
C LEU A 109 -10.56 -6.69 -0.99
N ASP A 110 -11.72 -6.32 -0.43
CA ASP A 110 -11.87 -5.16 0.47
C ASP A 110 -10.95 -5.26 1.69
N VAL A 111 -10.88 -6.41 2.37
CA VAL A 111 -10.01 -6.58 3.56
C VAL A 111 -8.54 -6.38 3.20
N PHE A 112 -8.10 -6.88 2.04
CA PHE A 112 -6.71 -6.72 1.60
C PHE A 112 -6.38 -5.24 1.36
N TYR A 113 -7.21 -4.52 0.62
CA TYR A 113 -6.97 -3.11 0.30
C TYR A 113 -7.11 -2.19 1.51
N ASP A 114 -8.11 -2.40 2.36
CA ASP A 114 -8.33 -1.58 3.56
C ASP A 114 -7.17 -1.72 4.55
N LEU A 115 -6.72 -2.96 4.79
CA LEU A 115 -5.61 -3.23 5.70
C LEU A 115 -4.28 -2.72 5.12
N TYR A 116 -4.07 -2.82 3.80
CA TYR A 116 -2.91 -2.24 3.14
C TYR A 116 -2.89 -0.71 3.27
N ASN A 117 -4.00 -0.03 2.99
CA ASN A 117 -4.10 1.43 3.12
C ASN A 117 -3.84 1.88 4.57
N LEU A 118 -4.37 1.15 5.56
CA LEU A 118 -4.06 1.41 6.97
C LEU A 118 -2.57 1.24 7.27
N ALA A 119 -1.95 0.15 6.78
CA ALA A 119 -0.51 -0.09 6.94
C ALA A 119 0.34 1.02 6.30
N GLN A 120 -0.05 1.54 5.13
CA GLN A 120 0.62 2.67 4.49
C GLN A 120 0.59 3.93 5.37
N LYS A 121 -0.58 4.24 5.94
CA LYS A 121 -0.73 5.36 6.89
C LYS A 121 0.14 5.17 8.13
N ARG A 122 0.08 3.99 8.76
CA ARG A 122 0.88 3.66 9.95
C ARG A 122 2.38 3.74 9.68
N ARG A 123 2.81 3.23 8.52
CA ARG A 123 4.21 3.27 8.08
C ARG A 123 4.69 4.70 7.90
N PHE A 124 3.87 5.58 7.32
CA PHE A 124 4.16 7.00 7.24
C PHE A 124 4.31 7.65 8.63
N GLU A 125 3.37 7.37 9.55
CA GLU A 125 3.45 7.85 10.94
C GLU A 125 4.73 7.39 11.64
N ARG A 126 5.21 6.16 11.36
CA ARG A 126 6.48 5.63 11.88
C ARG A 126 7.69 6.34 11.29
N TYR A 127 7.73 6.60 10.00
CA TYR A 127 8.85 7.33 9.39
C TYR A 127 8.90 8.79 9.85
N GLN A 128 7.76 9.48 9.94
CA GLN A 128 7.70 10.83 10.50
C GLN A 128 8.24 10.88 11.93
N TYR A 129 7.85 9.91 12.76
CA TYR A 129 8.39 9.78 14.10
C TYR A 129 9.90 9.51 14.10
N ALA A 130 10.40 8.59 13.26
CA ALA A 130 11.82 8.28 13.16
C ALA A 130 12.65 9.52 12.80
N LEU A 131 12.18 10.34 11.85
CA LEU A 131 12.81 11.62 11.50
C LEU A 131 12.86 12.56 12.71
N SER A 132 11.77 12.69 13.47
CA SER A 132 11.76 13.54 14.69
C SER A 132 12.71 13.05 15.79
N VAL A 133 12.95 11.73 15.88
CA VAL A 133 13.83 11.15 16.89
C VAL A 133 15.30 11.36 16.52
N LEU A 134 15.61 11.45 15.23
CA LEU A 134 16.96 11.68 14.72
C LEU A 134 17.55 13.03 15.17
N GLU A 135 16.70 14.00 15.51
CA GLU A 135 17.12 15.30 16.05
C GLU A 135 17.68 15.22 17.47
N LYS A 136 17.43 14.11 18.19
CA LYS A 136 17.86 13.91 19.57
C LYS A 136 19.30 13.37 19.60
N PRO A 137 20.12 13.77 20.61
CA PRO A 137 21.45 13.21 20.77
C PRO A 137 21.36 11.69 21.03
N MET A 138 22.18 10.93 20.33
CA MET A 138 22.27 9.48 20.49
C MET A 138 23.30 9.13 21.56
N ASP A 139 22.94 8.23 22.47
CA ASP A 139 23.85 7.64 23.46
C ASP A 139 24.01 6.15 23.17
N PHE A 140 25.25 5.72 22.94
CA PHE A 140 25.63 4.34 22.62
C PHE A 140 26.45 3.68 23.73
N THR A 141 26.47 4.26 24.95
CA THR A 141 27.29 3.77 26.07
C THR A 141 26.57 2.74 26.96
N GLY A 142 25.28 2.51 26.74
CA GLY A 142 24.48 1.55 27.51
C GLY A 142 24.62 0.09 27.06
N ASN A 143 24.18 -0.84 27.91
CA ASN A 143 24.18 -2.30 27.65
C ASN A 143 22.88 -2.78 26.97
N GLY A 144 22.27 -1.95 26.12
CA GLY A 144 21.04 -2.29 25.43
C GLY A 144 21.25 -3.34 24.33
N HIS A 145 20.26 -4.21 24.13
CA HIS A 145 20.19 -5.12 22.99
C HIS A 145 19.01 -4.73 22.09
N LEU A 146 19.19 -4.88 20.77
CA LEU A 146 18.14 -4.67 19.76
C LEU A 146 17.31 -5.93 19.56
#